data_AF-A0A3D3EYB6-F1
#
_entry.id   AF-A0A3D3EYB6-F1
#
_cell.length_a   1.000
_cell.length_b   1.000
_cell.length_c   1.000
_cell.angle_alpha   90.00
_cell.angle_beta   90.00
_cell.angle_gamma   90.00
#
_symmetry.space_group_name_H-M   'P 1'
#
loop_
_entity.id
_entity.type
_entity.pdbx_description
1 polymer ?
#
loop_
_entity_poly.entity_id
_entity_poly.type
_entity_poly.pdbx_seq_one_letter_code
_entity_poly.pdbx_strand_id
1 'polypeptide(L)'
;MQDGGIYLYKDYSKYQIDKCRQDTLYNLQYLAEAMRIESPRLWDNYVIWLRTLLSSLGLRMPGLAQHFKTMGDVLGSLLDPPAGHFVKLLTDSAAKLVLEDDSTRRMQQDAPGKFTEQTLKVP
;
A
#
# COMPACT_ATOMS: atom_id res chain seq x y z
N MET A 1 -29.55 2.45 -26.74
CA MET A 1 -28.09 2.50 -26.59
C MET A 1 -27.79 2.03 -25.18
N GLN A 2 -27.27 0.80 -25.02
CA GLN A 2 -26.85 0.28 -23.72
C GLN A 2 -25.46 0.85 -23.43
N ASP A 3 -25.36 1.62 -22.36
CA ASP A 3 -24.10 2.19 -21.89
C ASP A 3 -23.23 1.05 -21.36
N GLY A 4 -22.16 0.72 -22.09
CA GLY A 4 -21.25 -0.40 -21.84
C GLY A 4 -20.30 -0.17 -20.66
N GLY A 5 -20.80 0.43 -19.59
CA GLY A 5 -20.06 0.56 -18.34
C GLY A 5 -19.92 -0.82 -17.69
N ILE A 6 -18.68 -1.26 -17.46
CA ILE A 6 -18.41 -2.46 -16.65
C ILE A 6 -18.96 -2.17 -15.24
N TYR A 7 -20.14 -2.69 -14.92
CA TYR A 7 -20.73 -2.50 -13.60
C TYR A 7 -19.96 -3.36 -12.59
N LEU A 8 -18.98 -2.73 -11.92
CA LEU A 8 -18.29 -3.26 -10.73
C LEU A 8 -19.27 -3.68 -9.60
N TYR A 9 -20.57 -3.37 -9.72
CA TYR A 9 -21.55 -3.44 -8.65
C TYR A 9 -22.31 -4.78 -8.55
N LYS A 10 -22.20 -5.67 -9.54
CA LYS A 10 -22.99 -6.91 -9.56
C LYS A 10 -22.63 -7.85 -8.41
N ASP A 11 -21.36 -7.90 -8.04
CA ASP A 11 -20.82 -8.90 -7.12
C ASP A 11 -20.39 -8.31 -5.75
N TYR A 12 -20.57 -7.00 -5.54
CA TYR A 12 -20.14 -6.30 -4.32
C TYR A 12 -21.28 -5.51 -3.68
N SER A 13 -21.42 -5.66 -2.36
CA SER A 13 -22.34 -4.86 -1.55
C SER A 13 -21.90 -3.40 -1.48
N LYS A 14 -22.85 -2.50 -1.21
CA LYS A 14 -22.56 -1.07 -0.92
C LYS A 14 -21.48 -0.91 0.15
N TYR A 15 -21.55 -1.71 1.21
CA TYR A 15 -20.56 -1.70 2.29
C TYR A 15 -19.13 -2.00 1.80
N GLN A 16 -18.95 -3.03 0.96
CA GLN A 16 -17.64 -3.38 0.41
C GLN A 16 -17.09 -2.29 -0.51
N ILE A 17 -17.96 -1.64 -1.28
CA ILE A 17 -17.60 -0.52 -2.15
C ILE A 17 -17.14 0.68 -1.32
N ASP A 18 -17.89 1.03 -0.28
CA ASP A 18 -17.54 2.14 0.61
C ASP A 18 -16.22 1.87 1.35
N LYS A 19 -15.98 0.62 1.76
CA LYS A 19 -14.69 0.22 2.35
C LYS A 19 -13.53 0.31 1.38
N CYS A 20 -13.69 -0.18 0.15
CA CYS A 20 -12.66 -0.04 -0.89
C CYS A 20 -12.33 1.43 -1.18
N ARG A 21 -13.34 2.32 -1.22
CA ARG A 21 -13.14 3.77 -1.38
C ARG A 21 -12.42 4.38 -0.18
N GLN A 22 -12.79 3.97 1.04
CA GLN A 22 -12.11 4.40 2.26
C GLN A 22 -10.64 3.96 2.27
N ASP A 23 -10.35 2.71 1.91
CA ASP A 23 -8.97 2.20 1.80
C ASP A 23 -8.17 2.96 0.75
N THR A 24 -8.80 3.28 -0.40
CA THR A 24 -8.19 4.12 -1.44
C THR A 24 -7.80 5.49 -0.89
N LEU A 25 -8.68 6.13 -0.10
CA LEU A 25 -8.38 7.42 0.52
C LEU A 25 -7.20 7.33 1.49
N TYR A 26 -7.15 6.29 2.33
CA TYR A 26 -6.04 6.08 3.25
C TYR A 26 -4.72 5.81 2.51
N ASN A 27 -4.75 5.00 1.46
CA ASN A 27 -3.58 4.76 0.60
C ASN A 27 -3.03 6.08 0.04
N LEU A 28 -3.90 6.94 -0.48
CA LEU A 28 -3.51 8.25 -1.01
C LEU A 28 -2.92 9.17 0.06
N GLN A 29 -3.49 9.19 1.26
CA GLN A 29 -2.99 9.98 2.39
C GLN A 29 -1.59 9.54 2.82
N TYR A 30 -1.36 8.23 2.97
CA TYR A 30 -0.04 7.70 3.34
C TYR A 30 1.00 7.90 2.24
N LEU A 31 0.61 7.76 0.98
CA LEU A 31 1.49 8.03 -0.16
C LEU A 31 1.90 9.50 -0.20
N ALA A 32 0.94 10.41 -0.08
CA ALA A 32 1.20 11.85 -0.06
C ALA A 32 2.10 12.25 1.12
N GLU A 33 1.88 11.67 2.30
CA GLU A 33 2.73 11.92 3.46
C GLU A 33 4.14 11.40 3.24
N ALA A 34 4.31 10.17 2.74
CA ALA A 34 5.61 9.59 2.42
C ALA A 34 6.38 10.42 1.39
N MET A 35 5.69 11.00 0.40
CA MET A 35 6.29 11.94 -0.54
C MET A 35 6.69 13.26 0.16
N ARG A 36 5.80 13.82 0.97
CA ARG A 36 6.03 15.11 1.66
C ARG A 36 7.23 15.07 2.59
N ILE A 37 7.47 13.95 3.25
CA ILE A 37 8.62 13.77 4.15
C ILE A 37 9.79 13.02 3.51
N GLU A 38 9.73 12.77 2.19
CA GLU A 38 10.75 12.06 1.41
C GLU A 38 11.16 10.71 2.01
N SER A 39 10.19 9.96 2.53
CA SER A 39 10.43 8.67 3.21
C SER A 39 9.68 7.52 2.54
N PRO A 40 10.29 6.85 1.53
CA PRO A 40 9.77 5.60 0.97
C PRO A 40 9.53 4.53 2.04
N ARG A 41 10.32 4.54 3.12
CA ARG A 41 10.19 3.60 4.22
C ARG A 41 8.87 3.75 4.99
N LEU A 42 8.33 4.97 5.11
CA LEU A 42 7.00 5.19 5.69
C LEU A 42 5.94 4.46 4.87
N TRP A 43 6.02 4.61 3.55
CA TRP A 43 5.12 3.94 2.61
C TRP A 43 5.24 2.41 2.68
N ASP A 44 6.46 1.88 2.64
CA ASP A 44 6.68 0.42 2.71
C ASP A 44 6.14 -0.15 4.01
N ASN A 45 6.42 0.47 5.16
CA ASN A 45 5.90 0.03 6.46
C ASN A 45 4.36 0.03 6.49
N TYR A 46 3.73 1.07 5.94
CA TYR A 46 2.28 1.14 5.79
C TYR A 46 1.73 0.00 4.93
N VAL A 47 2.34 -0.25 3.76
CA VAL A 47 1.91 -1.30 2.84
C VAL A 47 2.07 -2.69 3.48
N ILE A 48 3.14 -2.92 4.24
CA ILE A 48 3.36 -4.16 4.99
C ILE A 48 2.23 -4.39 6.01
N TRP A 49 1.93 -3.37 6.81
CA TRP A 49 0.84 -3.44 7.77
C TRP A 49 -0.52 -3.67 7.08
N LEU A 50 -0.79 -2.92 6.01
CA LEU A 50 -2.06 -3.01 5.27
C LEU A 50 -2.25 -4.40 4.66
N ARG A 51 -1.18 -4.97 4.09
CA ARG A 51 -1.17 -6.34 3.58
C ARG A 51 -1.59 -7.33 4.66
N THR A 52 -0.98 -7.27 5.85
CA THR A 52 -1.33 -8.15 6.98
C THR A 52 -2.78 -7.96 7.43
N LEU A 53 -3.24 -6.72 7.52
CA LEU A 53 -4.62 -6.41 7.89
C LEU A 53 -5.61 -6.98 6.87
N LEU A 54 -5.47 -6.61 5.60
CA LEU A 54 -6.43 -6.99 4.56
C LEU A 54 -6.40 -8.49 4.26
N SER A 55 -5.24 -9.15 4.36
CA SER A 55 -5.17 -10.62 4.24
C SER A 55 -5.91 -11.32 5.38
N SER A 56 -5.81 -10.82 6.62
CA SER A 56 -6.58 -11.34 7.76
C SER A 56 -8.10 -11.17 7.61
N LEU A 57 -8.54 -10.21 6.79
CA LEU A 57 -9.94 -9.98 6.42
C LEU A 57 -10.38 -10.78 5.18
N GLY A 58 -9.50 -11.63 4.64
CA GLY A 58 -9.79 -12.50 3.50
C GLY A 58 -9.64 -11.85 2.12
N LEU A 59 -9.04 -10.64 2.02
CA LEU A 59 -8.75 -10.04 0.73
C LEU A 59 -7.59 -10.76 0.03
N ARG A 60 -7.71 -10.89 -1.29
CA ARG A 60 -6.68 -11.51 -2.12
C ARG A 60 -5.60 -10.49 -2.48
N MET A 61 -4.34 -10.78 -2.12
CA MET A 61 -3.19 -9.90 -2.39
C MET A 61 -2.98 -9.53 -3.87
N PRO A 62 -3.28 -10.40 -4.86
CA PRO A 62 -3.28 -9.99 -6.27
C PRO A 62 -4.20 -8.81 -6.58
N GLY A 63 -5.36 -8.72 -5.92
CA GLY A 63 -6.27 -7.59 -6.08
C GLY A 63 -5.69 -6.30 -5.49
N LEU A 64 -5.07 -6.39 -4.31
CA LEU A 64 -4.39 -5.26 -3.69
C LEU A 64 -3.17 -4.79 -4.50
N ALA A 65 -2.41 -5.72 -5.08
CA ALA A 65 -1.30 -5.39 -5.97
C ALA A 65 -1.79 -4.64 -7.21
N GLN A 66 -2.88 -5.11 -7.83
CA GLN A 66 -3.47 -4.43 -8.98
C GLN A 66 -4.06 -3.06 -8.60
N HIS A 67 -4.62 -2.92 -7.40
CA HIS A 67 -5.07 -1.64 -6.87
C HIS A 67 -3.92 -0.62 -6.83
N PHE A 68 -2.75 -0.99 -6.28
CA PHE A 68 -1.58 -0.11 -6.25
C PHE A 68 -1.09 0.27 -7.64
N LYS A 69 -1.00 -0.69 -8.58
CA LYS A 69 -0.62 -0.39 -9.97
C LYS A 69 -1.58 0.60 -10.63
N THR A 70 -2.88 0.37 -10.48
CA THR A 70 -3.93 1.24 -11.04
C THR A 70 -3.82 2.66 -10.46
N MET A 71 -3.58 2.77 -9.15
CA MET A 71 -3.36 4.07 -8.51
C MET A 71 -2.11 4.77 -9.08
N GLY A 72 -1.01 4.03 -9.26
CA GLY A 72 0.22 4.54 -9.87
C GLY A 72 0.02 5.06 -11.30
N ASP A 73 -0.70 4.31 -12.13
CA ASP A 73 -0.99 4.69 -13.51
C ASP A 73 -1.85 5.97 -13.57
N VAL A 74 -2.91 6.05 -12.74
CA VAL A 74 -3.78 7.24 -12.68
C VAL A 74 -3.00 8.46 -12.18
N LEU A 75 -2.32 8.35 -11.04
CA LEU A 75 -1.58 9.47 -10.47
C LEU A 75 -0.41 9.90 -11.37
N GLY A 76 0.30 8.95 -11.98
CA GLY A 76 1.38 9.24 -12.93
C GLY A 76 0.91 10.02 -14.15
N SER A 77 -0.35 9.88 -14.55
CA SER A 77 -0.94 10.67 -15.65
C SER A 77 -1.40 12.07 -15.26
N LEU A 78 -1.60 12.33 -13.96
CA LEU A 78 -2.14 13.58 -13.43
C LEU A 78 -1.07 14.53 -12.87
N LEU A 79 0.10 14.00 -12.51
CA LEU A 79 1.20 14.75 -11.89
C LEU A 79 2.25 15.16 -12.93
N ASP A 80 3.10 16.14 -12.58
CA ASP A 80 4.27 16.48 -13.38
C ASP A 80 5.24 15.28 -13.49
N PRO A 81 6.11 15.22 -14.53
CA PRO A 81 6.91 14.02 -14.80
C PRO A 81 7.80 13.56 -13.63
N PRO A 82 8.51 14.46 -12.90
CA PRO A 82 9.23 14.07 -11.69
C PRO A 82 8.33 13.41 -10.62
N ALA A 83 7.23 14.06 -10.24
CA ALA A 83 6.32 13.55 -9.22
C ALA A 83 5.61 12.26 -9.67
N GLY A 84 5.20 12.19 -10.94
CA GLY A 84 4.57 11.02 -11.55
C GLY A 84 5.48 9.80 -11.57
N HIS A 85 6.76 9.97 -11.92
CA HIS A 85 7.75 8.90 -11.84
C HIS A 85 7.96 8.40 -10.41
N PHE A 86 8.06 9.32 -9.44
CA PHE A 86 8.28 8.95 -8.05
C PHE A 86 7.09 8.17 -7.46
N VAL A 87 5.86 8.64 -7.72
CA VAL A 87 4.64 7.91 -7.34
C VAL A 87 4.62 6.52 -7.95
N LYS A 88 4.91 6.41 -9.25
CA LYS A 88 4.89 5.13 -9.94
C LYS A 88 5.90 4.14 -9.36
N LEU A 89 7.09 4.62 -8.98
CA LEU A 89 8.11 3.80 -8.30
C LEU A 89 7.59 3.27 -6.95
N LEU A 90 6.98 4.12 -6.14
CA LEU A 90 6.43 3.72 -4.83
C LEU A 90 5.26 2.73 -4.97
N THR A 91 4.36 2.94 -5.93
CA THR A 91 3.23 2.03 -6.15
C THR A 91 3.64 0.70 -6.78
N ASP A 92 4.65 0.70 -7.68
CA ASP A 92 5.21 -0.53 -8.25
C ASP A 92 5.96 -1.34 -7.17
N SER A 93 6.66 -0.66 -6.26
CA SER A 93 7.26 -1.29 -5.06
C SER A 93 6.19 -1.93 -4.18
N ALA A 94 5.13 -1.18 -3.85
CA ALA A 94 4.02 -1.68 -3.04
C ALA A 94 3.36 -2.92 -3.66
N ALA A 95 3.12 -2.92 -4.97
CA ALA A 95 2.53 -4.05 -5.68
C ALA A 95 3.39 -5.31 -5.59
N LYS A 96 4.73 -5.19 -5.58
CA LYS A 96 5.64 -6.31 -5.33
C LYS A 96 5.59 -6.74 -3.87
N LEU A 97 5.68 -5.78 -2.96
CA LEU A 97 5.73 -5.98 -1.51
C LEU A 97 4.50 -6.73 -0.96
N VAL A 98 3.32 -6.55 -1.56
CA VAL A 98 2.12 -7.29 -1.17
C VAL A 98 2.05 -8.72 -1.73
N LEU A 99 2.81 -9.01 -2.78
CA LEU A 99 2.86 -10.33 -3.42
C LEU A 99 4.00 -11.22 -2.92
N GLU A 100 5.01 -10.67 -2.25
CA GLU A 100 6.08 -11.44 -1.61
C GLU A 100 5.51 -12.51 -0.67
N ASP A 101 6.13 -13.67 -0.53
CA ASP A 101 5.67 -14.64 0.49
C ASP A 101 6.24 -14.29 1.88
N ASP A 102 5.48 -14.52 2.95
CA ASP A 102 5.89 -14.21 4.33
C ASP A 102 7.14 -15.01 4.76
N SER A 103 7.38 -16.15 4.12
CA SER A 103 8.57 -16.99 4.30
C SER A 103 9.88 -16.25 3.99
N THR A 104 9.85 -15.29 3.07
CA THR A 104 11.04 -14.53 2.64
C THR A 104 11.42 -13.43 3.64
N ARG A 105 10.45 -12.90 4.41
CA ARG A 105 10.69 -11.84 5.40
C ARG A 105 11.25 -12.33 6.74
N ARG A 106 10.82 -13.51 7.20
CA ARG A 106 11.33 -14.08 8.46
C ARG A 106 12.83 -14.31 8.40
N MET A 107 13.35 -14.73 7.24
CA MET A 107 14.80 -14.91 7.03
C MET A 107 15.63 -13.60 7.06
N GLN A 108 15.02 -12.43 6.81
CA GLN A 108 15.71 -11.13 6.85
C GLN A 108 15.62 -10.43 8.22
N GLN A 109 14.68 -10.85 9.08
CA GLN A 109 14.53 -10.31 10.45
C GLN A 109 15.37 -11.06 11.49
N ASP A 110 15.95 -12.22 11.14
CA ASP A 110 16.79 -13.04 12.04
C ASP A 110 18.27 -12.59 12.14
N ALA A 111 18.64 -11.43 11.57
CA ALA A 111 19.91 -10.79 11.92
C ALA A 111 19.76 -10.08 13.29
N PRO A 112 20.48 -10.48 14.35
CA PRO A 112 20.18 -10.05 15.70
C PRO A 112 20.65 -8.60 15.95
N GLY A 113 19.75 -7.65 15.73
CA GLY A 113 19.85 -6.32 16.32
C GLY A 113 19.45 -6.38 17.79
N LYS A 114 20.42 -6.60 18.68
CA LYS A 114 20.21 -6.57 20.14
C LYS A 114 19.63 -5.21 20.55
N PHE A 115 18.37 -5.19 20.97
CA PHE A 115 17.81 -4.07 21.71
C PHE A 115 18.19 -4.26 23.18
N THR A 116 19.26 -3.61 23.63
CA THR A 116 19.61 -3.57 25.05
C THR A 116 18.85 -2.43 25.72
N GLU A 117 17.97 -2.76 26.67
CA GLU A 117 17.24 -1.83 27.54
C GLU A 117 18.17 -1.13 28.54
N GLN A 118 19.00 -0.19 28.08
CA GLN A 118 19.67 0.80 28.92
C GLN A 118 19.81 2.05 28.03
N THR A 119 19.21 3.21 28.27
CA THR A 119 19.36 4.04 29.47
C THR A 119 18.36 5.20 29.38
N LEU A 120 17.43 5.33 30.32
CA LEU A 120 16.78 6.60 30.63
C LEU A 120 16.92 6.81 32.14
N LYS A 121 18.06 7.36 32.54
CA LYS A 121 18.14 8.19 33.74
C LYS A 121 18.13 9.63 33.24
N VAL A 122 17.06 10.34 33.54
CA VAL A 122 16.98 11.79 33.39
C VAL A 122 17.23 12.38 34.79
N PRO A 123 18.03 13.46 34.91
CA PRO A 123 18.41 14.05 36.21
C PRO A 123 17.24 14.56 37.04
#